data_AF-A0A7J3B132-F1
#
_entry.id   AF-A0A7J3B132-F1
#
_cell.length_a   1.000
_cell.length_b   1.000
_cell.length_c   1.000
_cell.angle_alpha   90.00
_cell.angle_beta   90.00
_cell.angle_gamma   90.00
#
_symmetry.space_group_name_H-M   'P 1'
#
loop_
_entity.id
_entity.type
_entity.pdbx_description
1 polymer ?
#
loop_
_entity_poly.entity_id
_entity_poly.type
_entity_poly.pdbx_seq_one_letter_code
_entity_poly.pdbx_strand_id
1 'polypeptide(L)'
;MPHLSPQLEESFRRFRSIRSRGGDSMNLREVSSLLMEASSNSFLRTSLDRANLSYWELRKSVFSKYPYLKDLADKVREVKESSLERMEELTHIAMESVERNGGFAYLARTPDEARRIVDEIVGDGKVIVKGKSITSEELGLREHLASRGKEVYETDLGEFLVQFIGPKSMHFISVSIHLTRERVAEFLRGFMGEEVDKDDIEGMVSLVRKFLRRKYFEADIGMSGVNAFAADEGCGFIIENESNVRLSISLPRKHIMLVGMEKVLPTMLDAWRAVEV
;
A
#
# COMPACT_ATOMS: atom_id res chain seq x y z
N MET A 1 -13.79 11.78 -15.33
CA MET A 1 -12.40 12.13 -15.00
C MET A 1 -12.16 13.58 -15.42
N PRO A 2 -11.68 14.47 -14.54
CA PRO A 2 -11.24 15.79 -14.98
C PRO A 2 -10.04 15.64 -15.93
N HIS A 3 -10.03 16.41 -17.01
CA HIS A 3 -9.00 16.37 -18.04
C HIS A 3 -7.64 16.76 -17.44
N LEU A 4 -6.69 15.82 -17.42
CA LEU A 4 -5.29 16.09 -17.08
C LEU A 4 -4.71 17.09 -18.08
N SER A 5 -3.79 17.95 -17.64
CA SER A 5 -3.15 18.89 -18.55
C SER A 5 -2.38 18.13 -19.66
N PRO A 6 -2.27 18.68 -20.89
CA PRO A 6 -1.58 18.00 -21.99
C PRO A 6 -0.13 17.59 -21.68
N GLN A 7 0.55 18.35 -20.81
CA GLN A 7 1.92 18.09 -20.34
C GLN A 7 1.99 16.90 -19.37
N LEU A 8 0.95 16.72 -18.54
CA LEU A 8 0.78 15.53 -17.70
C LEU A 8 0.47 14.32 -18.57
N GLU A 9 -0.45 14.44 -19.55
CA GLU A 9 -0.75 13.36 -20.51
C GLU A 9 0.49 12.88 -21.29
N GLU A 10 1.36 13.80 -21.70
CA GLU A 10 2.60 13.48 -22.41
C GLU A 10 3.62 12.77 -21.51
N SER A 11 3.77 13.21 -20.26
CA SER A 11 4.59 12.53 -19.25
C SER A 11 4.04 11.11 -18.94
N PHE A 12 2.71 10.97 -18.86
CA PHE A 12 2.04 9.68 -18.72
C PHE A 12 2.26 8.76 -19.94
N ARG A 13 2.24 9.30 -21.17
CA ARG A 13 2.54 8.52 -22.39
C ARG A 13 3.98 8.01 -22.42
N ARG A 14 4.96 8.86 -22.07
CA ARG A 14 6.39 8.52 -22.06
C ARG A 14 6.72 7.43 -21.03
N PHE A 15 6.04 7.41 -19.89
CA PHE A 15 6.19 6.35 -18.89
C PHE A 15 5.36 5.11 -19.21
N ARG A 16 4.16 5.26 -19.80
CA ARG A 16 3.41 4.10 -20.35
C ARG A 16 4.22 3.40 -21.44
N SER A 17 5.04 4.07 -22.24
CA SER A 17 5.89 3.40 -23.23
C SER A 17 7.03 2.59 -22.61
N ILE A 18 7.50 2.96 -21.42
CA ILE A 18 8.44 2.14 -20.65
C ILE A 18 7.74 0.90 -20.09
N ARG A 19 6.46 1.03 -19.69
CA ARG A 19 5.66 -0.06 -19.12
C ARG A 19 4.95 -0.95 -20.15
N SER A 20 4.66 -0.45 -21.35
CA SER A 20 4.11 -1.25 -22.46
C SER A 20 5.15 -2.17 -23.07
N ARG A 21 6.43 -1.98 -22.73
CA ARG A 21 7.50 -2.97 -22.92
C ARG A 21 7.56 -4.00 -21.79
N GLY A 22 6.66 -3.98 -20.82
CA GLY A 22 6.61 -4.94 -19.71
C GLY A 22 6.19 -6.37 -20.08
N GLY A 23 6.07 -6.67 -21.37
CA GLY A 23 6.06 -8.03 -21.92
C GLY A 23 7.43 -8.48 -22.48
N ASP A 24 8.36 -7.55 -22.69
CA ASP A 24 9.74 -7.82 -23.10
C ASP A 24 10.63 -7.72 -21.86
N SER A 25 11.31 -8.81 -21.52
CA SER A 25 12.33 -8.83 -20.47
C SER A 25 13.39 -7.76 -20.75
N MET A 26 13.52 -6.76 -19.88
CA MET A 26 14.61 -5.77 -19.96
C MET A 26 15.97 -6.49 -20.00
N ASN A 27 16.85 -6.08 -20.91
CA ASN A 27 18.20 -6.62 -20.95
C ASN A 27 19.01 -6.10 -19.75
N LEU A 28 19.92 -6.91 -19.20
CA LEU A 28 20.88 -6.53 -18.17
C LEU A 28 21.59 -5.18 -18.42
N ARG A 29 21.84 -4.80 -19.68
CA ARG A 29 22.41 -3.48 -20.03
C ARG A 29 21.46 -2.32 -19.74
N GLU A 30 20.18 -2.49 -20.04
CA GLU A 30 19.16 -1.46 -19.76
C GLU A 30 18.95 -1.31 -18.26
N VAL A 31 18.88 -2.43 -17.54
CA VAL A 31 18.83 -2.44 -16.07
C VAL A 31 20.07 -1.77 -15.48
N SER A 32 21.26 -2.12 -15.96
CA SER A 32 22.52 -1.51 -15.48
C SER A 32 22.57 -0.01 -15.76
N SER A 33 22.09 0.44 -16.91
CA SER A 33 22.04 1.87 -17.23
C SER A 33 21.08 2.62 -16.31
N LEU A 34 19.89 2.06 -16.07
CA LEU A 34 18.91 2.63 -15.14
C LEU A 34 19.45 2.70 -13.71
N LEU A 35 20.13 1.64 -13.26
CA LEU A 35 20.77 1.62 -11.94
C LEU A 35 21.89 2.66 -11.81
N MET A 36 22.72 2.83 -12.85
CA MET A 36 23.76 3.86 -12.86
C MET A 36 23.16 5.27 -12.84
N GLU A 37 22.10 5.52 -13.60
CA GLU A 37 21.40 6.81 -13.61
C GLU A 37 20.78 7.12 -12.25
N ALA A 38 20.03 6.16 -11.68
CA ALA A 38 19.39 6.30 -10.39
C ALA A 38 20.41 6.50 -9.25
N SER A 39 21.49 5.72 -9.24
CA SER A 39 22.56 5.83 -8.24
C SER A 39 23.38 7.11 -8.37
N SER A 40 23.43 7.72 -9.56
CA SER A 40 24.13 8.99 -9.76
C SER A 40 23.34 10.19 -9.22
N ASN A 41 22.02 10.04 -9.05
CA ASN A 41 21.14 11.10 -8.56
C ASN A 41 21.46 11.46 -7.08
N SER A 42 22.11 12.60 -6.87
CA SER A 42 22.53 13.06 -5.53
C SER A 42 21.35 13.38 -4.61
N PHE A 43 20.24 13.90 -5.17
CA PHE A 43 19.03 14.20 -4.40
C PHE A 43 18.40 12.91 -3.86
N LEU A 44 18.20 11.90 -4.71
CA LEU A 44 17.62 10.62 -4.28
C LEU A 44 18.49 9.91 -3.24
N ARG A 45 19.80 9.88 -3.45
CA ARG A 45 20.75 9.30 -2.48
C ARG A 45 20.65 9.99 -1.13
N THR A 46 20.73 11.32 -1.11
CA THR A 46 20.67 12.10 0.14
C THR A 46 19.35 11.86 0.88
N SER A 47 18.24 11.83 0.16
CA SER A 47 16.94 11.61 0.78
C SER A 47 16.79 10.19 1.34
N LEU A 48 17.22 9.16 0.59
CA LEU A 48 17.23 7.77 1.06
C LEU A 48 18.14 7.57 2.27
N ASP A 49 19.35 8.13 2.24
CA ASP A 49 20.30 8.05 3.36
C ASP A 49 19.71 8.66 4.63
N ARG A 50 19.07 9.84 4.52
CA ARG A 50 18.40 10.46 5.67
C ARG A 50 17.24 9.61 6.19
N ALA A 51 16.41 9.06 5.32
CA ALA A 51 15.30 8.20 5.72
C ALA A 51 15.79 6.92 6.41
N ASN A 52 16.84 6.29 5.88
CA ASN A 52 17.42 5.09 6.48
C ASN A 52 18.08 5.39 7.83
N LEU A 53 18.90 6.43 7.91
CA LEU A 53 19.58 6.80 9.16
C LEU A 53 18.58 7.13 10.26
N SER A 54 17.57 7.96 9.97
CA SER A 54 16.53 8.30 10.94
C SER A 54 15.74 7.08 11.42
N TYR A 55 15.42 6.13 10.52
CA TYR A 55 14.79 4.86 10.90
C TYR A 55 15.68 4.05 11.86
N TRP A 56 16.97 3.88 11.54
CA TRP A 56 17.89 3.10 12.38
C TRP A 56 18.12 3.74 13.75
N GLU A 57 18.24 5.06 13.81
CA GLU A 57 18.36 5.79 15.07
C GLU A 57 17.08 5.66 15.92
N LEU A 58 15.91 5.80 15.31
CA LEU A 58 14.63 5.62 15.99
C LEU A 58 14.51 4.19 16.54
N ARG A 59 14.79 3.18 15.70
CA ARG A 59 14.78 1.78 16.11
C ARG A 59 15.72 1.53 17.29
N LYS A 60 16.96 2.01 17.23
CA LYS A 60 17.93 1.87 18.32
C LYS A 60 17.42 2.53 19.61
N SER A 61 16.83 3.72 19.50
CA SER A 61 16.23 4.44 20.63
C SER A 61 15.09 3.66 21.27
N VAL A 62 14.16 3.13 20.47
CA VAL A 62 13.01 2.35 20.94
C VAL A 62 13.47 1.07 21.64
N PHE A 63 14.37 0.29 21.05
CA PHE A 63 14.90 -0.94 21.67
C PHE A 63 15.69 -0.68 22.95
N SER A 64 16.32 0.50 23.06
CA SER A 64 17.01 0.90 24.29
C SER A 64 16.04 1.32 25.40
N LYS A 65 14.90 1.95 25.04
CA LYS A 65 13.84 2.33 25.98
C LYS A 65 12.99 1.14 26.43
N TYR A 66 12.80 0.15 25.56
CA TYR A 66 11.95 -1.01 25.79
C TYR A 66 12.71 -2.32 25.52
N PRO A 67 13.60 -2.76 26.44
CA PRO A 67 14.45 -3.94 26.22
C PRO A 67 13.67 -5.24 25.98
N TYR A 68 12.46 -5.35 26.54
CA TYR A 68 11.59 -6.53 26.38
C TYR A 68 11.18 -6.76 24.92
N LEU A 69 11.24 -5.73 24.06
CA LEU A 69 10.95 -5.88 22.63
C LEU A 69 11.92 -6.82 21.92
N LYS A 70 13.14 -6.99 22.44
CA LYS A 70 14.09 -7.96 21.89
C LYS A 70 13.59 -9.40 22.08
N ASP A 71 13.21 -9.75 23.30
CA ASP A 71 12.67 -11.08 23.61
C ASP A 71 11.35 -11.32 22.88
N LEU A 72 10.55 -10.26 22.71
CA LEU A 72 9.31 -10.32 21.94
C LEU A 72 9.59 -10.54 20.45
N ALA A 73 10.59 -9.87 19.87
CA ALA A 73 11.01 -10.05 18.49
C ALA A 73 11.54 -11.47 18.23
N ASP A 74 12.28 -12.05 19.18
CA ASP A 74 12.76 -13.43 19.10
C ASP A 74 11.59 -14.42 19.10
N LYS A 75 10.59 -14.21 19.97
CA LYS A 75 9.34 -15.01 19.96
C LYS A 75 8.56 -14.86 18.67
N VAL A 76 8.41 -13.65 18.14
CA VAL A 76 7.71 -13.41 16.87
C VAL A 76 8.42 -14.14 15.73
N ARG A 77 9.75 -14.15 15.72
CA ARG A 77 10.55 -14.90 14.74
C ARG A 77 10.31 -16.40 14.84
N GLU A 78 10.38 -16.98 16.03
CA GLU A 78 10.11 -18.42 16.24
C GLU A 78 8.69 -18.81 15.77
N VAL A 79 7.70 -17.98 16.11
CA VAL A 79 6.31 -18.23 15.67
C VAL A 79 6.19 -18.10 14.15
N LYS A 80 6.82 -17.10 13.53
CA LYS A 80 6.81 -16.96 12.06
C LYS A 80 7.49 -18.14 11.37
N GLU A 81 8.65 -18.58 11.84
CA GLU A 81 9.39 -19.73 11.28
C GLU A 81 8.52 -21.00 11.33
N SER A 82 7.93 -21.31 12.49
CA SER A 82 7.02 -22.46 12.62
C SER A 82 5.70 -22.31 11.84
N SER A 83 5.22 -21.08 11.64
CA SER A 83 4.04 -20.80 10.82
C SER A 83 4.30 -21.01 9.34
N LEU A 84 5.52 -20.71 8.86
CA LEU A 84 5.91 -20.96 7.47
C LEU A 84 5.88 -22.47 7.14
N GLU A 85 6.30 -23.32 8.07
CA GLU A 85 6.26 -24.78 7.90
C GLU A 85 4.83 -25.34 7.83
N ARG A 86 3.88 -24.65 8.47
CA ARG A 86 2.45 -25.02 8.55
C ARG A 86 1.55 -24.09 7.75
N MET A 87 2.10 -23.36 6.79
CA MET A 87 1.41 -22.24 6.15
C MET A 87 0.10 -22.64 5.47
N GLU A 88 0.07 -23.79 4.79
CA GLU A 88 -1.16 -24.30 4.15
C GLU A 88 -2.24 -24.66 5.19
N GLU A 89 -1.85 -25.37 6.25
CA GLU A 89 -2.74 -25.74 7.37
C GLU A 89 -3.33 -24.48 8.03
N LEU A 90 -2.46 -23.52 8.40
CA LEU A 90 -2.89 -22.26 9.03
C LEU A 90 -3.79 -21.43 8.11
N THR A 91 -3.54 -21.46 6.79
CA THR A 91 -4.39 -20.78 5.83
C THR A 91 -5.78 -21.40 5.79
N HIS A 92 -5.90 -22.73 5.82
CA HIS A 92 -7.20 -23.39 5.91
C HIS A 92 -7.95 -23.05 7.19
N ILE A 93 -7.27 -23.08 8.35
CA ILE A 93 -7.86 -22.68 9.63
C ILE A 93 -8.33 -21.21 9.58
N ALA A 94 -7.52 -20.32 9.00
CA ALA A 94 -7.89 -18.91 8.84
C ALA A 94 -9.15 -18.74 7.97
N MET A 95 -9.25 -19.49 6.86
CA MET A 95 -10.43 -19.46 6.00
C MET A 95 -11.69 -19.93 6.74
N GLU A 96 -11.61 -21.06 7.47
CA GLU A 96 -12.71 -21.58 8.27
C GLU A 96 -13.15 -20.59 9.36
N SER A 97 -12.21 -19.92 10.03
CA SER A 97 -12.51 -18.91 11.04
C SER A 97 -13.17 -17.65 10.46
N VAL A 98 -12.77 -17.21 9.26
CA VAL A 98 -13.42 -16.10 8.56
C VAL A 98 -14.88 -16.46 8.20
N GLU A 99 -15.10 -17.67 7.69
CA GLU A 99 -16.44 -18.17 7.35
C GLU A 99 -17.31 -18.34 8.60
N ARG A 100 -16.74 -18.84 9.70
CA ARG A 100 -17.40 -18.91 11.01
C ARG A 100 -17.88 -17.55 11.50
N ASN A 101 -17.14 -16.48 11.19
CA ASN A 101 -17.51 -15.11 11.52
C ASN A 101 -18.49 -14.46 10.52
N GLY A 102 -19.01 -15.22 9.55
CA GLY A 102 -19.95 -14.74 8.53
C GLY A 102 -19.28 -14.00 7.37
N GLY A 103 -17.95 -14.06 7.28
CA GLY A 103 -17.19 -13.57 6.13
C GLY A 103 -17.13 -14.57 4.98
N PHE A 104 -16.47 -14.18 3.90
CA PHE A 104 -16.16 -15.06 2.76
C PHE A 104 -14.65 -15.18 2.63
N ALA A 105 -14.16 -16.42 2.51
CA ALA A 105 -12.75 -16.70 2.36
C ALA A 105 -12.44 -17.19 0.94
N TYR A 106 -11.35 -16.66 0.37
CA TYR A 106 -10.88 -17.05 -0.96
C TYR A 106 -9.37 -17.26 -0.91
N LEU A 107 -8.91 -18.36 -1.49
CA LEU A 107 -7.48 -18.65 -1.64
C LEU A 107 -7.07 -18.38 -3.09
N ALA A 108 -6.01 -17.60 -3.26
CA ALA A 108 -5.38 -17.37 -4.56
C ALA A 108 -3.93 -17.86 -4.53
N ARG A 109 -3.58 -18.77 -5.44
CA ARG A 109 -2.22 -19.33 -5.57
C ARG A 109 -1.33 -18.50 -6.50
N THR A 110 -1.93 -17.63 -7.31
CA THR A 110 -1.19 -16.81 -8.28
C THR A 110 -1.67 -15.36 -8.26
N PRO A 111 -0.83 -14.40 -8.71
CA PRO A 111 -1.26 -13.02 -8.84
C PRO A 111 -2.47 -12.81 -9.76
N ASP A 112 -2.56 -13.56 -10.85
CA ASP A 112 -3.68 -13.48 -11.80
C ASP A 112 -4.98 -14.00 -11.18
N GLU A 113 -4.91 -15.08 -10.40
CA GLU A 113 -6.04 -15.60 -9.65
C GLU A 113 -6.54 -14.61 -8.61
N ALA A 114 -5.62 -13.99 -7.84
CA ALA A 114 -5.98 -12.97 -6.86
C ALA A 114 -6.67 -11.78 -7.53
N ARG A 115 -6.13 -11.29 -8.65
CA ARG A 115 -6.71 -10.20 -9.45
C ARG A 115 -8.11 -10.56 -9.94
N ARG A 116 -8.29 -11.76 -10.49
CA ARG A 116 -9.59 -12.26 -10.98
C ARG A 116 -10.62 -12.34 -9.86
N ILE A 117 -10.28 -12.96 -8.73
CA ILE A 117 -11.19 -13.10 -7.58
C ILE A 117 -11.65 -11.72 -7.08
N VAL A 118 -10.71 -10.79 -6.93
CA VAL A 118 -11.05 -9.43 -6.51
C VAL A 118 -11.92 -8.72 -7.56
N ASP A 119 -11.60 -8.83 -8.86
CA ASP A 119 -12.40 -8.22 -9.94
C ASP A 119 -13.85 -8.73 -9.91
N GLU A 120 -14.04 -10.04 -9.72
CA GLU A 120 -15.35 -10.69 -9.59
C GLU A 120 -16.12 -10.21 -8.35
N ILE A 121 -15.46 -10.08 -7.20
CA ILE A 121 -16.08 -9.59 -5.95
C ILE A 121 -16.47 -8.10 -6.09
N VAL A 122 -15.63 -7.30 -6.75
CA VAL A 122 -15.86 -5.88 -6.92
C VAL A 122 -17.04 -5.62 -7.86
N GLY A 123 -17.09 -6.30 -9.01
CA GLY A 123 -18.07 -6.04 -10.05
C GLY A 123 -17.80 -4.74 -10.83
N ASP A 124 -18.74 -4.32 -11.68
CA ASP A 124 -18.49 -3.19 -12.60
C ASP A 124 -18.86 -1.83 -12.01
N GLY A 125 -18.15 -0.79 -12.47
CA GLY A 125 -18.48 0.62 -12.21
C GLY A 125 -18.37 1.06 -10.74
N LYS A 126 -17.49 0.43 -9.95
CA LYS A 126 -17.34 0.69 -8.52
C LYS A 126 -16.29 1.72 -8.16
N VAL A 127 -16.55 2.46 -7.09
CA VAL A 127 -15.59 3.32 -6.40
C VAL A 127 -14.99 2.57 -5.22
N ILE A 128 -13.66 2.56 -5.14
CA ILE A 128 -12.89 1.78 -4.18
C ILE A 128 -11.94 2.72 -3.45
N VAL A 129 -11.94 2.64 -2.12
CA VAL A 129 -10.92 3.26 -1.27
C VAL A 129 -10.03 2.18 -0.68
N LYS A 130 -8.71 2.38 -0.81
CA LYS A 130 -7.71 1.39 -0.44
C LYS A 130 -6.71 1.97 0.55
N GLY A 131 -6.57 1.30 1.69
CA GLY A 131 -5.44 1.50 2.59
C GLY A 131 -4.15 0.91 2.00
N LYS A 132 -3.01 1.45 2.41
CA LYS A 132 -1.70 0.97 1.96
C LYS A 132 -1.56 -0.53 2.22
N SER A 133 -1.20 -1.27 1.17
CA SER A 133 -1.02 -2.72 1.22
C SER A 133 0.04 -3.14 0.22
N ILE A 134 1.19 -3.60 0.73
CA ILE A 134 2.30 -4.09 -0.11
C ILE A 134 1.84 -5.27 -0.97
N THR A 135 1.09 -6.21 -0.38
CA THR A 135 0.51 -7.35 -1.11
C THR A 135 -0.33 -6.89 -2.31
N SER A 136 -1.12 -5.84 -2.15
CA SER A 136 -1.91 -5.30 -3.27
C SER A 136 -1.06 -4.62 -4.35
N GLU A 137 0.07 -3.99 -3.97
CA GLU A 137 1.00 -3.37 -4.92
C GLU A 137 1.79 -4.42 -5.72
N GLU A 138 2.23 -5.49 -5.06
CA GLU A 138 2.90 -6.64 -5.68
C GLU A 138 1.99 -7.33 -6.70
N LEU A 139 0.70 -7.43 -6.37
CA LEU A 139 -0.32 -7.94 -7.28
C LEU A 139 -0.63 -7.00 -8.45
N GLY A 140 -0.21 -5.73 -8.41
CA GLY A 140 -0.61 -4.72 -9.40
C GLY A 140 -2.13 -4.51 -9.44
N LEU A 141 -2.80 -4.70 -8.30
CA LEU A 141 -4.24 -4.84 -8.22
C LEU A 141 -4.97 -3.54 -8.57
N ARG A 142 -4.44 -2.40 -8.13
CA ARG A 142 -4.98 -1.08 -8.46
C ARG A 142 -5.01 -0.85 -9.97
N GLU A 143 -3.90 -1.11 -10.66
CA GLU A 143 -3.85 -0.94 -12.12
C GLU A 143 -4.73 -1.94 -12.86
N HIS A 144 -4.82 -3.17 -12.36
CA HIS A 144 -5.76 -4.17 -12.89
C HIS A 144 -7.21 -3.66 -12.81
N LEU A 145 -7.68 -3.26 -11.63
CA LEU A 145 -9.05 -2.76 -11.44
C LEU A 145 -9.30 -1.47 -12.23
N ALA A 146 -8.33 -0.55 -12.28
CA ALA A 146 -8.43 0.68 -13.08
C ALA A 146 -8.53 0.39 -14.59
N SER A 147 -7.79 -0.61 -15.10
CA SER A 147 -7.88 -1.03 -16.51
C SER A 147 -9.25 -1.61 -16.87
N ARG A 148 -10.04 -2.03 -15.87
CA ARG A 148 -11.41 -2.54 -15.99
C ARG A 148 -12.47 -1.46 -15.73
N GLY A 149 -12.07 -0.18 -15.70
CA GLY A 149 -12.98 0.95 -15.57
C GLY A 149 -13.43 1.27 -14.14
N LYS A 150 -12.81 0.68 -13.12
CA LYS A 150 -13.11 0.96 -11.71
C LYS A 150 -12.30 2.16 -11.20
N GLU A 151 -12.88 2.95 -10.32
CA GLU A 151 -12.16 4.04 -9.67
C GLU A 151 -11.53 3.56 -8.37
N VAL A 152 -10.20 3.57 -8.27
CA VAL A 152 -9.47 3.13 -7.09
C VAL A 152 -8.63 4.27 -6.55
N TYR A 153 -8.83 4.62 -5.28
CA TYR A 153 -8.12 5.69 -4.60
C TYR A 153 -7.32 5.15 -3.42
N GLU A 154 -6.01 5.37 -3.45
CA GLU A 154 -5.17 5.21 -2.26
C GLU A 154 -5.53 6.23 -1.21
N THR A 155 -5.54 5.81 0.04
CA THR A 155 -5.95 6.65 1.18
C THR A 155 -4.78 7.10 2.05
N ASP A 156 -3.60 6.51 1.85
CA ASP A 156 -2.32 7.03 2.35
C ASP A 156 -1.91 8.22 1.48
N LEU A 157 -1.50 9.34 2.10
CA LEU A 157 -1.16 10.55 1.37
C LEU A 157 0.00 10.33 0.38
N GLY A 158 1.03 9.59 0.79
CA GLY A 158 2.18 9.31 -0.04
C GLY A 158 1.81 8.45 -1.24
N GLU A 159 1.04 7.38 -1.01
CA GLU A 159 0.52 6.51 -2.07
C GLU A 159 -0.45 7.24 -3.00
N PHE A 160 -1.32 8.11 -2.46
CA PHE A 160 -2.22 8.96 -3.24
C PHE A 160 -1.45 9.88 -4.18
N LEU A 161 -0.42 10.57 -3.67
CA LEU A 161 0.42 11.44 -4.50
C LEU A 161 1.15 10.63 -5.58
N VAL A 162 1.74 9.49 -5.22
CA VAL A 162 2.43 8.60 -6.17
C VAL A 162 1.48 8.04 -7.23
N GLN A 163 0.23 7.75 -6.87
CA GLN A 163 -0.81 7.28 -7.80
C GLN A 163 -1.01 8.25 -8.98
N PHE A 164 -0.90 9.56 -8.76
CA PHE A 164 -1.15 10.57 -9.79
C PHE A 164 0.10 11.29 -10.32
N ILE A 165 1.17 11.43 -9.54
CA ILE A 165 2.37 12.20 -9.92
C ILE A 165 3.45 11.29 -10.55
N GLY A 166 3.45 9.99 -10.22
CA GLY A 166 4.47 9.01 -10.66
C GLY A 166 5.87 9.26 -10.08
N PRO A 167 6.91 8.49 -10.46
CA PRO A 167 6.90 7.02 -10.67
C PRO A 167 6.50 6.27 -9.39
N LYS A 168 6.42 4.92 -9.45
CA LYS A 168 6.11 4.06 -8.30
C LYS A 168 7.03 4.33 -7.10
N SER A 169 6.54 4.01 -5.91
CA SER A 169 7.25 4.13 -4.63
C SER A 169 8.71 3.69 -4.72
N MET A 170 9.64 4.53 -4.23
CA MET A 170 11.06 4.19 -4.12
C MET A 170 11.44 3.64 -2.75
N HIS A 171 10.53 3.71 -1.76
CA HIS A 171 10.79 3.24 -0.41
C HIS A 171 9.50 2.75 0.24
N PHE A 172 9.54 1.57 0.87
CA PHE A 172 8.36 0.89 1.40
C PHE A 172 7.66 1.65 2.54
N ILE A 173 8.40 2.38 3.39
CA ILE A 173 7.82 3.32 4.39
C ILE A 173 7.57 4.70 3.76
N SER A 174 8.63 5.41 3.39
CA SER A 174 8.60 6.77 2.82
C SER A 174 8.33 6.81 1.31
N VAL A 175 7.10 6.52 0.92
CA VAL A 175 6.69 6.28 -0.48
C VAL A 175 6.97 7.45 -1.42
N SER A 176 6.68 8.67 -0.98
CA SER A 176 6.76 9.90 -1.79
C SER A 176 8.06 10.69 -1.57
N ILE A 177 9.14 10.04 -1.13
CA ILE A 177 10.40 10.71 -0.74
C ILE A 177 11.04 11.57 -1.84
N HIS A 178 10.73 11.26 -3.10
CA HIS A 178 11.20 11.97 -4.29
C HIS A 178 10.31 13.11 -4.74
N LEU A 179 9.13 13.26 -4.14
CA LEU A 179 8.20 14.31 -4.49
C LEU A 179 8.55 15.57 -3.72
N THR A 180 8.88 16.63 -4.45
CA THR A 180 9.11 17.95 -3.86
C THR A 180 7.77 18.66 -3.63
N ARG A 181 7.72 19.55 -2.65
CA ARG A 181 6.53 20.37 -2.35
C ARG A 181 6.06 21.19 -3.56
N GLU A 182 6.98 21.64 -4.41
CA GLU A 182 6.67 22.38 -5.64
C GLU A 182 5.86 21.51 -6.61
N ARG A 183 6.27 20.24 -6.79
CA ARG A 183 5.56 19.30 -7.68
C ARG A 183 4.20 18.90 -7.11
N VAL A 184 4.11 18.76 -5.79
CA VAL A 184 2.85 18.48 -5.10
C VAL A 184 1.87 19.65 -5.28
N ALA A 185 2.32 20.89 -5.07
CA ALA A 185 1.49 22.07 -5.26
C ALA A 185 1.02 22.25 -6.71
N GLU A 186 1.91 22.03 -7.69
CA GLU A 186 1.55 22.03 -9.11
C GLU A 186 0.49 20.98 -9.44
N PHE A 187 0.66 19.75 -8.95
CA PHE A 187 -0.33 18.70 -9.11
C PHE A 187 -1.69 19.08 -8.48
N LEU A 188 -1.69 19.56 -7.23
CA LEU A 188 -2.93 19.90 -6.53
C LEU A 188 -3.66 21.05 -7.20
N ARG A 189 -2.95 22.05 -7.74
CA ARG A 189 -3.57 23.12 -8.55
C ARG A 189 -4.34 22.56 -9.72
N GLY A 190 -3.72 21.69 -10.51
CA GLY A 190 -4.36 21.07 -11.66
C GLY A 190 -5.49 20.11 -11.28
N PHE A 191 -5.32 19.35 -10.20
CA PHE A 191 -6.27 18.33 -9.76
C PHE A 191 -7.52 18.92 -9.09
N MET A 192 -7.37 19.98 -8.30
CA MET A 192 -8.47 20.62 -7.58
C MET A 192 -9.08 21.79 -8.35
N GLY A 193 -8.33 22.42 -9.26
CA GLY A 193 -8.77 23.62 -9.99
C GLY A 193 -8.76 24.90 -9.13
N GLU A 194 -7.95 24.94 -8.07
CA GLU A 194 -7.81 26.06 -7.15
C GLU A 194 -6.33 26.46 -7.03
N GLU A 195 -6.04 27.69 -6.61
CA GLU A 195 -4.65 28.09 -6.30
C GLU A 195 -4.14 27.33 -5.07
N VAL A 196 -2.88 26.90 -5.12
CA VAL A 196 -2.22 26.16 -4.04
C VAL A 196 -0.84 26.76 -3.82
N ASP A 197 -0.60 27.24 -2.61
CA ASP A 197 0.70 27.71 -2.19
C ASP A 197 1.62 26.52 -1.88
N LYS A 198 2.80 26.50 -2.51
CA LYS A 198 3.82 25.46 -2.32
C LYS A 198 4.50 25.52 -0.95
N ASP A 199 4.44 26.67 -0.29
CA ASP A 199 5.01 26.88 1.04
C ASP A 199 3.99 26.58 2.15
N ASP A 200 2.70 26.42 1.83
CA ASP A 200 1.63 26.00 2.74
C ASP A 200 1.42 24.46 2.71
N ILE A 201 2.30 23.74 3.41
CA ILE A 201 2.24 22.27 3.49
C ILE A 201 0.95 21.80 4.17
N GLU A 202 0.51 22.48 5.23
CA GLU A 202 -0.70 22.10 5.97
C GLU A 202 -1.96 22.28 5.10
N GLY A 203 -2.02 23.36 4.33
CA GLY A 203 -3.07 23.60 3.34
C GLY A 203 -3.12 22.51 2.27
N MET A 204 -1.96 22.12 1.70
CA MET A 204 -1.88 21.04 0.73
C MET A 204 -2.41 19.71 1.29
N VAL A 205 -2.02 19.35 2.51
CA VAL A 205 -2.51 18.14 3.19
C VAL A 205 -4.01 18.22 3.43
N SER A 206 -4.51 19.39 3.88
CA SER A 206 -5.93 19.62 4.14
C SER A 206 -6.79 19.45 2.88
N LEU A 207 -6.31 19.93 1.73
CA LEU A 207 -6.98 19.77 0.44
C LEU A 207 -7.12 18.29 0.05
N VAL A 208 -6.03 17.51 0.16
CA VAL A 208 -6.08 16.07 -0.12
C VAL A 208 -7.03 15.36 0.84
N ARG A 209 -6.97 15.68 2.14
CA ARG A 209 -7.87 15.12 3.14
C ARG A 209 -9.33 15.44 2.84
N LYS A 210 -9.66 16.66 2.42
CA LYS A 210 -11.03 17.06 2.03
C LYS A 210 -11.51 16.24 0.83
N PHE A 211 -10.65 16.02 -0.16
CA PHE A 211 -10.95 15.17 -1.31
C PHE A 211 -11.19 13.71 -0.91
N LEU A 212 -10.23 13.09 -0.19
CA LEU A 212 -10.34 11.71 0.28
C LEU A 212 -11.55 11.51 1.18
N ARG A 213 -11.88 12.53 2.00
CA ARG A 213 -13.06 12.49 2.86
C ARG A 213 -14.34 12.25 2.07
N ARG A 214 -14.54 12.93 0.94
CA ARG A 214 -15.67 12.66 0.04
C ARG A 214 -15.61 11.25 -0.52
N LYS A 215 -14.42 10.81 -0.96
CA LYS A 215 -14.23 9.48 -1.54
C LYS A 215 -14.55 8.33 -0.58
N TYR A 216 -14.28 8.45 0.72
CA TYR A 216 -14.71 7.41 1.67
C TYR A 216 -16.23 7.24 1.74
N PHE A 217 -17.00 8.32 1.62
CA PHE A 217 -18.46 8.26 1.65
C PHE A 217 -19.07 7.85 0.30
N GLU A 218 -18.37 8.13 -0.81
CA GLU A 218 -18.78 7.70 -2.16
C GLU A 218 -18.39 6.24 -2.45
N ALA A 219 -17.44 5.66 -1.71
CA ALA A 219 -16.90 4.34 -1.99
C ALA A 219 -17.91 3.21 -1.74
N ASP A 220 -18.05 2.35 -2.74
CA ASP A 220 -18.78 1.10 -2.62
C ASP A 220 -18.00 0.07 -1.78
N ILE A 221 -16.67 0.07 -1.93
CA ILE A 221 -15.78 -0.97 -1.41
C ILE A 221 -14.57 -0.37 -0.73
N GLY A 222 -14.29 -0.91 0.45
CA GLY A 222 -13.06 -0.71 1.19
C GLY A 222 -12.07 -1.82 0.91
N MET A 223 -10.80 -1.49 0.74
CA MET A 223 -9.73 -2.48 0.64
C MET A 223 -8.62 -2.20 1.63
N SER A 224 -8.07 -3.25 2.23
CA SER A 224 -6.90 -3.15 3.10
C SER A 224 -5.99 -4.36 2.97
N GLY A 225 -4.74 -4.20 3.38
CA GLY A 225 -3.90 -5.31 3.79
C GLY A 225 -4.06 -5.58 5.29
N VAL A 226 -3.16 -6.42 5.81
CA VAL A 226 -2.92 -6.60 7.25
C VAL A 226 -1.43 -6.59 7.57
N ASN A 227 -1.10 -6.33 8.83
CA ASN A 227 0.23 -6.52 9.38
C ASN A 227 0.41 -7.95 9.90
N ALA A 228 -0.63 -8.51 10.53
CA ALA A 228 -0.72 -9.91 10.96
C ALA A 228 -2.17 -10.39 10.91
N PHE A 229 -2.39 -11.69 10.79
CA PHE A 229 -3.70 -12.31 10.78
C PHE A 229 -3.73 -13.51 11.72
N ALA A 230 -4.70 -13.57 12.62
CA ALA A 230 -4.87 -14.67 13.56
C ALA A 230 -5.76 -15.77 12.95
N ALA A 231 -5.20 -16.96 12.75
CA ALA A 231 -5.90 -18.07 12.11
C ALA A 231 -7.05 -18.60 12.99
N ASP A 232 -6.82 -18.77 14.29
CA ASP A 232 -7.79 -19.28 15.28
C ASP A 232 -9.10 -18.48 15.34
N GLU A 233 -9.02 -17.15 15.21
CA GLU A 233 -10.16 -16.25 15.37
C GLU A 233 -10.58 -15.55 14.08
N GLY A 234 -9.83 -15.68 12.99
CA GLY A 234 -10.13 -14.99 11.74
C GLY A 234 -9.98 -13.47 11.86
N CYS A 235 -9.00 -13.00 12.64
CA CYS A 235 -8.85 -11.59 13.02
C CYS A 235 -7.62 -10.95 12.36
N GLY A 236 -7.82 -9.88 11.60
CA GLY A 236 -6.75 -9.08 10.98
C GLY A 236 -6.29 -7.93 11.87
N PHE A 237 -4.99 -7.85 12.12
CA PHE A 237 -4.36 -6.74 12.83
C PHE A 237 -3.77 -5.73 11.85
N ILE A 238 -4.12 -4.46 12.02
CA ILE A 238 -3.70 -3.36 11.17
C ILE A 238 -3.18 -2.23 12.05
N ILE A 239 -1.96 -1.78 11.77
CA ILE A 239 -1.37 -0.61 12.41
C ILE A 239 -1.62 0.59 11.49
N GLU A 240 -2.22 1.65 12.03
CA GLU A 240 -2.47 2.89 11.30
C GLU A 240 -1.97 4.11 12.09
N ASN A 241 -1.54 5.14 11.37
CA ASN A 241 -1.05 6.41 11.92
C ASN A 241 -2.00 7.60 11.64
N GLU A 242 -2.92 7.47 10.66
CA GLU A 242 -3.72 8.59 10.13
C GLU A 242 -5.24 8.33 10.15
N SER A 243 -5.68 7.21 10.73
CA SER A 243 -7.09 6.75 10.71
C SER A 243 -7.68 6.50 9.32
N ASN A 244 -6.85 6.57 8.27
CA ASN A 244 -7.28 6.43 6.89
C ASN A 244 -7.76 5.01 6.57
N VAL A 245 -7.08 3.98 7.10
CA VAL A 245 -7.46 2.58 6.90
C VAL A 245 -8.75 2.26 7.64
N ARG A 246 -8.94 2.78 8.87
CA ARG A 246 -10.22 2.63 9.59
C ARG A 246 -11.41 3.17 8.81
N LEU A 247 -11.26 4.32 8.14
CA LEU A 247 -12.32 4.86 7.29
C LEU A 247 -12.56 3.98 6.06
N SER A 248 -11.50 3.43 5.45
CA SER A 248 -11.63 2.47 4.35
C SER A 248 -12.35 1.18 4.76
N ILE A 249 -12.19 0.73 6.01
CA ILE A 249 -12.82 -0.52 6.48
C ILE A 249 -14.26 -0.29 6.96
N SER A 250 -14.53 0.85 7.61
CA SER A 250 -15.77 1.04 8.37
C SER A 250 -16.89 1.73 7.61
N LEU A 251 -16.56 2.54 6.59
CA LEU A 251 -17.56 3.33 5.85
C LEU A 251 -18.15 2.59 4.64
N PRO A 252 -17.35 1.92 3.78
CA PRO A 252 -17.89 1.19 2.65
C PRO A 252 -18.72 -0.02 3.07
N ARG A 253 -19.75 -0.36 2.28
CA ARG A 253 -20.65 -1.49 2.58
C ARG A 253 -19.96 -2.85 2.52
N LYS A 254 -18.92 -2.97 1.69
CA LYS A 254 -18.13 -4.18 1.50
C LYS A 254 -16.67 -3.88 1.81
N HIS A 255 -16.02 -4.76 2.57
CA HIS A 255 -14.59 -4.70 2.81
C HIS A 255 -13.91 -5.94 2.24
N ILE A 256 -12.81 -5.73 1.50
CA ILE A 256 -11.94 -6.80 0.99
C ILE A 256 -10.59 -6.66 1.70
N MET A 257 -10.22 -7.69 2.46
CA MET A 257 -8.93 -7.79 3.12
C MET A 257 -8.00 -8.70 2.33
N LEU A 258 -6.85 -8.17 1.90
CA LEU A 258 -5.80 -8.95 1.25
C LEU A 258 -4.78 -9.41 2.29
N VAL A 259 -4.70 -10.72 2.50
CA VAL A 259 -3.80 -11.34 3.47
C VAL A 259 -2.80 -12.20 2.73
N GLY A 260 -1.51 -11.85 2.84
CA GLY A 260 -0.44 -12.74 2.41
C GLY A 260 -0.35 -13.93 3.38
N MET A 261 -0.15 -15.13 2.85
CA MET A 261 -0.09 -16.36 3.67
C MET A 261 1.02 -16.28 4.73
N GLU A 262 2.09 -15.53 4.46
CA GLU A 262 3.20 -15.27 5.39
C GLU A 262 2.81 -14.42 6.63
N LYS A 263 1.63 -13.81 6.62
CA LYS A 263 1.10 -13.00 7.71
C LYS A 263 0.12 -13.76 8.59
N VAL A 264 -0.27 -14.97 8.21
CA VAL A 264 -1.17 -15.82 8.99
C VAL A 264 -0.38 -16.48 10.12
N LEU A 265 -0.76 -16.16 11.35
CA LEU A 265 -0.17 -16.68 12.58
C LEU A 265 -1.21 -17.52 13.34
N PRO A 266 -0.78 -18.48 14.18
CA PRO A 266 -1.67 -19.49 14.73
C PRO A 266 -2.74 -18.89 15.65
N THR A 267 -2.34 -17.95 16.51
CA THR A 267 -3.24 -17.40 17.52
C THR A 267 -3.38 -15.89 17.46
N MET A 268 -4.48 -15.38 18.02
CA MET A 268 -4.67 -13.94 18.24
C MET A 268 -3.53 -13.32 19.05
N LEU A 269 -2.99 -14.05 20.04
CA LEU A 269 -1.86 -13.57 20.83
C LEU A 269 -0.58 -13.46 19.97
N ASP A 270 -0.34 -14.40 19.07
CA ASP A 270 0.81 -14.35 18.17
C ASP A 270 0.72 -13.21 17.16
N ALA A 271 -0.48 -13.00 16.59
CA ALA A 271 -0.78 -11.85 15.75
C ALA A 271 -0.57 -10.52 16.47
N TRP A 272 -1.02 -10.42 17.73
CA TRP A 272 -0.78 -9.25 18.57
C TRP A 272 0.72 -9.01 18.81
N ARG A 273 1.49 -10.04 19.18
CA ARG A 273 2.95 -9.92 19.37
C ARG A 273 3.65 -9.38 18.12
N ALA A 274 3.21 -9.85 16.94
CA ALA A 274 3.80 -9.47 15.66
C ALA A 274 3.54 -8.00 15.28
N VAL A 275 2.52 -7.35 15.84
CA VAL A 275 2.25 -5.92 15.62
C VAL A 275 2.76 -5.01 16.74
N GLU A 276 3.08 -5.57 17.90
CA GLU A 276 3.67 -4.85 19.04
C GLU A 276 5.18 -4.62 18.88
N VAL A 277 5.89 -5.54 18.22
CA VAL A 277 7.35 -5.49 17.95
C VAL A 277 7.70 -4.55 16.80
#